data_AF-A0A962IWL5-F1
#
_entry.id   AF-A0A962IWL5-F1
#
_cell.length_a   1.000
_cell.length_b   1.000
_cell.length_c   1.000
_cell.angle_alpha   90.00
_cell.angle_beta   90.00
_cell.angle_gamma   90.00
#
_symmetry.space_group_name_H-M   'P 1'
#
loop_
_entity.id
_entity.type
_entity.pdbx_description
1 polymer ?
#
loop_
_entity_poly.entity_id
_entity_poly.type
_entity_poly.pdbx_seq_one_letter_code
_entity_poly.pdbx_strand_id
1 'polypeptide(L)' 'MKTMSCKQLGGACETQFRASTFEEMAELSKQHGMQMYKEQDAAHLKAMEEMRKIMDDPEEMNRWFESRRKEFDELPES' A
#
# COMPACT_ATOMS: atom_id res chain seq x y z
N MET A 1 13.36 -10.84 5.62
CA MET A 1 12.42 -10.07 4.76
C MET A 1 11.22 -9.68 5.59
N LYS A 2 10.49 -8.61 5.27
CA LYS A 2 9.30 -8.22 6.04
C LYS A 2 8.03 -8.49 5.24
N THR A 3 6.91 -8.72 5.93
CA THR A 3 5.62 -9.05 5.31
C THR A 3 4.57 -8.00 5.64
N MET A 4 3.94 -7.41 4.61
CA MET A 4 2.78 -6.53 4.77
C MET A 4 1.66 -6.96 3.83
N SER A 5 0.41 -6.74 4.24
CA SER A 5 -0.76 -6.96 3.39
C SER A 5 -1.09 -5.74 2.53
N CYS A 6 -1.80 -5.98 1.43
CA CYS A 6 -2.40 -4.94 0.60
C CYS A 6 -3.22 -3.96 1.44
N LYS A 7 -4.01 -4.43 2.39
CA LYS A 7 -4.77 -3.59 3.33
C LYS A 7 -3.90 -2.72 4.24
N GLN A 8 -2.79 -3.25 4.77
CA GLN A 8 -1.84 -2.44 5.55
C GLN A 8 -1.16 -1.34 4.71
N LEU A 9 -1.08 -1.55 3.39
CA LEU A 9 -0.52 -0.59 2.43
C LEU A 9 -1.58 0.31 1.78
N GLY A 10 -2.80 0.36 2.33
CA GLY A 10 -3.89 1.22 1.85
C GLY A 10 -4.76 0.64 0.73
N GLY A 11 -4.60 -0.63 0.40
CA GLY A 11 -5.45 -1.35 -0.54
C GLY A 11 -6.64 -2.04 0.12
N ALA A 12 -7.30 -2.93 -0.63
CA ALA A 12 -8.63 -3.44 -0.25
C ALA A 12 -8.65 -4.89 0.24
N CYS A 13 -7.56 -5.65 0.07
CA CYS A 13 -7.52 -7.09 0.34
C CYS A 13 -6.37 -7.52 1.26
N GLU A 14 -6.36 -8.80 1.64
CA GLU A 14 -5.38 -9.37 2.57
C GLU A 14 -4.16 -10.00 1.85
N THR A 15 -3.98 -9.75 0.54
CA THR A 15 -2.83 -10.25 -0.22
C THR A 15 -1.53 -9.82 0.46
N GLN A 16 -0.68 -10.79 0.79
CA GLN A 16 0.58 -10.55 1.48
C GLN A 16 1.73 -10.35 0.50
N PHE A 17 2.50 -9.31 0.73
CA PHE A 17 3.73 -9.00 0.00
C PHE A 17 4.92 -9.20 0.93
N ARG A 18 6.04 -9.62 0.35
CA ARG A 18 7.31 -9.79 1.05
C ARG A 18 8.38 -9.02 0.32
N ALA A 19 9.11 -8.19 1.05
CA ALA A 19 10.18 -7.36 0.50
C ALA A 19 11.28 -7.12 1.54
N SER A 20 12.44 -6.68 1.06
CA SER A 20 13.57 -6.31 1.91
C SER A 20 13.54 -4.82 2.27
N THR A 21 12.96 -4.00 1.41
CA THR A 21 12.79 -2.55 1.64
C THR A 21 11.32 -2.12 1.53
N PHE A 22 11.02 -0.96 2.11
CA PHE A 22 9.68 -0.37 2.00
C PHE A 22 9.37 0.05 0.55
N GLU A 23 10.38 0.50 -0.19
CA GLU A 23 10.27 0.86 -1.61
C GLU A 23 9.86 -0.33 -2.47
N GLU A 24 10.49 -1.49 -2.26
CA GLU A 24 10.10 -2.75 -2.90
C GLU A 24 8.66 -3.15 -2.51
N MET A 25 8.31 -3.00 -1.23
CA MET A 25 6.96 -3.29 -0.72
C MET A 25 5.90 -2.40 -1.38
N ALA A 26 6.18 -1.10 -1.52
CA ALA A 26 5.31 -0.14 -2.16
C ALA A 26 5.12 -0.44 -3.65
N GLU A 27 6.19 -0.82 -4.36
CA GLU A 27 6.13 -1.19 -5.76
C GLU A 27 5.31 -2.48 -5.98
N LEU A 28 5.47 -3.49 -5.13
CA LEU A 28 4.63 -4.71 -5.16
C LEU A 28 3.14 -4.38 -4.95
N SER A 29 2.83 -3.54 -3.97
CA SER A 29 1.46 -3.08 -3.70
C SER A 29 0.87 -2.31 -4.89
N LYS A 30 1.68 -1.44 -5.52
CA LYS A 30 1.28 -0.68 -6.70
C LYS A 30 1.01 -1.58 -7.91
N GLN A 31 1.87 -2.57 -8.17
CA GLN A 31 1.67 -3.53 -9.26
C GLN A 31 0.40 -4.34 -9.05
N HIS A 32 0.16 -4.78 -7.82
CA HIS A 32 -1.08 -5.45 -7.45
C HIS A 32 -2.30 -4.55 -7.67
N GLY A 33 -2.25 -3.30 -7.20
CA GLY A 33 -3.32 -2.32 -7.43
C GLY A 33 -3.59 -2.09 -8.92
N MET A 34 -2.55 -1.96 -9.74
CA MET A 34 -2.70 -1.82 -11.20
C MET A 34 -3.37 -3.02 -11.85
N GLN A 35 -3.09 -4.24 -11.36
CA GLN A 35 -3.79 -5.43 -11.84
C GLN A 35 -5.27 -5.38 -11.48
N MET A 36 -5.60 -5.10 -10.22
CA MET A 36 -6.99 -5.02 -9.75
C MET A 36 -7.77 -3.90 -10.46
N TYR A 37 -7.11 -2.80 -10.80
CA TYR A 37 -7.69 -1.73 -11.62
C TYR A 37 -8.06 -2.22 -13.03
N LYS A 38 -7.18 -2.98 -13.68
CA LYS A 38 -7.46 -3.57 -15.01
C LYS A 38 -8.61 -4.57 -14.95
N GLU A 39 -8.72 -5.31 -13.86
CA GLU A 39 -9.81 -6.26 -13.59
C GLU A 39 -11.11 -5.58 -13.15
N GLN A 40 -11.10 -4.25 -12.99
CA GLN A 40 -12.22 -3.45 -12.48
C GLN A 40 -12.75 -3.93 -11.12
N ASP A 41 -11.85 -4.39 -10.24
CA ASP A 41 -12.23 -4.82 -8.90
C ASP A 41 -12.78 -3.64 -8.08
N ALA A 42 -14.06 -3.70 -7.74
CA ALA A 42 -14.77 -2.60 -7.10
C ALA A 42 -14.16 -2.21 -5.74
N ALA A 43 -13.61 -3.16 -4.99
CA ALA A 43 -13.03 -2.90 -3.68
C ALA A 43 -11.70 -2.12 -3.83
N HIS A 44 -10.84 -2.53 -4.75
CA HIS A 44 -9.59 -1.83 -5.05
C HIS A 44 -9.84 -0.47 -5.70
N LEU A 45 -10.83 -0.33 -6.59
CA LEU A 45 -11.21 0.96 -7.16
C LEU A 45 -11.62 1.96 -6.07
N LYS A 46 -12.38 1.51 -5.07
CA LYS A 46 -12.74 2.35 -3.92
C LYS A 46 -11.50 2.73 -3.09
N ALA A 47 -10.61 1.79 -2.82
CA ALA A 47 -9.37 2.08 -2.10
C ALA A 47 -8.48 3.10 -2.85
N MET A 48 -8.43 3.01 -4.19
CA MET A 48 -7.73 3.99 -5.01
C MET A 48 -8.37 5.38 -4.97
N GLU A 49 -9.70 5.47 -4.87
CA GLU A 49 -10.39 6.75 -4.70
C GLU A 49 -10.04 7.41 -3.37
N GLU A 50 -10.00 6.64 -2.27
CA GLU A 50 -9.55 7.14 -0.96
C GLU A 50 -8.09 7.58 -1.01
N MET A 51 -7.22 6.80 -1.66
CA MET A 51 -5.83 7.16 -1.87
C MET A 51 -5.67 8.45 -2.67
N ARG A 52 -6.57 8.71 -3.64
CA ARG A 52 -6.57 9.92 -4.44
C ARG A 52 -6.96 11.17 -3.63
N LYS A 53 -7.81 11.03 -2.61
CA LYS A 53 -8.13 12.12 -1.66
C LYS A 53 -6.90 12.49 -0.84
N ILE A 54 -6.18 11.47 -0.34
CA ILE A 54 -4.91 11.66 0.39
C ILE A 54 -3.86 12.34 -0.50
N MET A 55 -3.79 11.99 -1.79
CA MET A 55 -2.84 12.61 -2.75
C MET A 55 -3.15 14.07 -3.09
N ASP A 56 -4.37 14.56 -2.85
CA ASP A 56 -4.75 15.95 -3.09
C ASP A 56 -4.09 16.90 -2.07
N ASP A 57 -3.82 16.38 -0.86
CA ASP A 57 -3.10 17.08 0.20
C ASP A 57 -1.67 16.54 0.34
N PRO A 58 -0.64 17.30 -0.06
CA PRO A 58 0.75 16.83 -0.01
C PRO A 58 1.25 16.58 1.43
N GLU A 59 0.70 17.27 2.44
CA GLU A 59 1.07 17.01 3.83
C GLU A 59 0.43 15.71 4.33
N GLU A 60 -0.82 15.45 3.96
CA GLU A 60 -1.51 14.19 4.29
C GLU A 60 -0.85 13.00 3.61
N MET A 61 -0.48 13.15 2.33
CA MET A 61 0.29 12.14 1.61
C MET A 61 1.62 11.84 2.29
N ASN A 62 2.36 12.87 2.71
CA ASN A 62 3.63 12.66 3.40
C ASN A 62 3.44 11.94 4.75
N ARG A 63 2.47 12.39 5.57
CA ARG A 63 2.13 11.74 6.85
C ARG A 63 1.74 10.28 6.67
N TRP A 64 0.91 10.00 5.66
CA TRP A 64 0.49 8.64 5.34
C TRP A 64 1.70 7.77 4.97
N PHE A 65 2.58 8.26 4.10
CA PHE A 65 3.74 7.51 3.62
C PHE A 65 4.76 7.26 4.74
N GLU A 66 5.05 8.27 5.57
CA GLU A 66 5.91 8.13 6.75
C GLU A 66 5.33 7.13 7.76
N SER A 67 4.01 7.15 7.99
CA SER A 67 3.33 6.16 8.84
C SER A 67 3.49 4.75 8.30
N ARG A 68 3.27 4.52 6.99
CA ARG A 68 3.44 3.19 6.38
C ARG A 68 4.88 2.70 6.44
N ARG A 69 5.86 3.60 6.22
CA ARG A 69 7.29 3.29 6.33
C ARG A 69 7.66 2.90 7.75
N LYS A 70 7.19 3.66 8.75
CA LYS A 70 7.42 3.32 10.15
C LYS A 70 6.82 1.97 10.53
N GLU A 71 5.59 1.69 10.10
CA GLU A 71 4.97 0.37 10.30
C GLU A 71 5.83 -0.75 9.70
N PHE A 72 6.36 -0.55 8.48
CA PHE A 72 7.30 -1.49 7.87
C PHE A 72 8.58 -1.66 8.70
N ASP A 73 9.17 -0.58 9.21
CA ASP A 73 10.40 -0.61 10.00
C ASP A 73 10.21 -1.34 11.35
N GLU A 74 9.02 -1.24 11.95
CA GLU A 74 8.67 -1.91 13.20
C GLU A 74 8.32 -3.40 13.04
N LEU A 75 8.08 -3.87 11.82
CA LEU A 75 7.79 -5.29 11.57
C LEU A 75 9.02 -6.17 11.81
N PRO A 76 8.83 -7.36 12.43
CA PRO A 76 9.90 -8.33 12.59
C PRO A 76 10.36 -8.85 11.23
N GLU A 77 11.66 -9.11 11.13
CA GLU A 77 12.19 -9.84 9.99
C GLU A 77 11.72 -11.30 10.06
N SER A 78 11.16 -11.77 8.95
CA SER A 78 10.75 -13.16 8.70
C SER A 78 11.71 -13.85 7.74
#